data_AF-A0A971MFR8-F1
#
_entry.id   AF-A0A971MFR8-F1
#
_cell.length_a   1.000
_cell.length_b   1.000
_cell.length_c   1.000
_cell.angle_alpha   90.00
_cell.angle_beta   90.00
_cell.angle_gamma   90.00
#
_symmetry.space_group_name_H-M   'P 1'
#
loop_
_entity.id
_entity.type
_entity.pdbx_description
1 polymer ?
#
loop_
_entity_poly.entity_id
_entity_poly.type
_entity_poly.pdbx_seq_one_letter_code
_entity_poly.pdbx_strand_id
1 'polypeptide(L)'
;MTKRERGDAYRMGTGTWSQQMDKFEELFIGMTVEEVQKWFDKYTSDLNGRPLKDGSDKEEDKAKYDALTDEEKAMLADVTTSATMSLNDSHGNILDAIKKSFENKVAIDLQVQ
;
A
#
# COMPACT_ATOMS: atom_id res chain seq x y z
N MET A 1 -8.15 -12.99 15.70
CA MET A 1 -7.13 -13.47 14.75
C MET A 1 -7.17 -12.64 13.47
N THR A 2 -6.42 -11.54 13.45
CA THR A 2 -6.17 -10.68 12.29
C THR A 2 -5.27 -11.38 11.27
N LYS A 3 -5.16 -10.84 10.04
CA LYS A 3 -4.23 -11.36 9.04
C LYS A 3 -2.77 -11.28 9.52
N ARG A 4 -2.40 -10.24 10.28
CA ARG A 4 -1.08 -10.10 10.92
C ARG A 4 -0.83 -11.21 11.95
N GLU A 5 -1.82 -11.50 12.79
CA GLU A 5 -1.75 -12.56 13.82
C GLU A 5 -1.61 -13.97 13.22
N ARG A 6 -2.06 -14.19 11.97
CA ARG A 6 -1.83 -15.45 11.25
C ARG A 6 -0.38 -15.61 10.76
N GLY A 7 0.38 -14.52 10.70
CA GLY A 7 1.80 -14.49 10.34
C GLY A 7 2.12 -15.31 9.08
N ASP A 8 3.13 -16.17 9.20
CA ASP A 8 3.68 -16.94 8.09
C ASP A 8 2.74 -18.01 7.52
N ALA A 9 1.66 -18.34 8.25
CA ALA A 9 0.66 -19.30 7.78
C ALA A 9 -0.26 -18.69 6.71
N TYR A 10 -0.36 -17.36 6.61
CA TYR A 10 -1.20 -16.69 5.62
C TYR A 10 -0.37 -16.22 4.41
N ARG A 11 -0.10 -17.17 3.52
CA ARG A 11 0.65 -16.96 2.27
C ARG A 11 -0.19 -16.30 1.18
N MET A 12 0.45 -15.45 0.40
CA MET A 12 -0.04 -14.78 -0.80
C MET A 12 1.00 -14.94 -1.92
N GLY A 13 0.67 -14.55 -3.16
CA GLY A 13 1.50 -14.84 -4.33
C GLY A 13 3.00 -14.52 -4.17
N THR A 14 3.32 -13.31 -3.70
CA THR A 14 4.70 -12.79 -3.54
C THR A 14 5.23 -12.84 -2.10
N GLY A 15 4.69 -13.70 -1.23
CA GLY A 15 5.15 -13.82 0.17
C GLY A 15 4.00 -13.93 1.16
N THR A 16 4.25 -13.73 2.44
CA THR A 16 3.19 -13.70 3.46
C THR A 16 2.51 -12.33 3.49
N TRP A 17 1.30 -12.26 4.04
CA TRP A 17 0.64 -10.97 4.20
C TRP A 17 1.44 -10.01 5.09
N SER A 18 2.09 -10.49 6.15
CA SER A 18 2.94 -9.62 6.99
C SER A 18 4.11 -9.04 6.20
N GLN A 19 4.83 -9.86 5.44
CA GLN A 19 5.96 -9.42 4.61
C GLN A 19 5.55 -8.34 3.61
N GLN A 20 4.42 -8.53 2.94
CA GLN A 20 3.90 -7.53 2.00
C GLN A 20 3.47 -6.24 2.71
N MET A 21 2.94 -6.31 3.94
CA MET A 21 2.61 -5.11 4.72
C MET A 21 3.87 -4.36 5.15
N ASP A 22 4.90 -5.07 5.59
CA ASP A 22 6.16 -4.46 6.01
C ASP A 22 6.81 -3.71 4.82
N LYS A 23 6.64 -4.20 3.58
CA LYS A 23 7.10 -3.50 2.36
C LYS A 23 6.33 -2.21 2.08
N PHE A 24 5.02 -2.20 2.28
CA PHE A 24 4.23 -0.97 2.17
C PHE A 24 4.55 0.02 3.30
N GLU A 25 4.83 -0.47 4.51
CA GLU A 25 5.30 0.35 5.61
C GLU A 25 6.63 1.03 5.26
N GLU A 26 7.62 0.27 4.80
CA GLU A 26 8.90 0.80 4.31
C GLU A 26 8.71 1.88 3.24
N LEU A 27 7.82 1.66 2.28
CA LEU A 27 7.50 2.61 1.21
C LEU A 27 6.90 3.91 1.75
N PHE A 28 6.05 3.84 2.78
CA PHE A 28 5.32 4.99 3.30
C PHE A 28 6.05 5.75 4.42
N ILE A 29 7.17 5.22 4.93
CA ILE A 29 8.00 5.93 5.91
C ILE A 29 8.44 7.29 5.34
N GLY A 30 8.23 8.35 6.13
CA GLY A 30 8.58 9.72 5.75
C GLY A 30 7.51 10.43 4.92
N MET A 31 6.45 9.72 4.47
CA MET A 31 5.32 10.33 3.77
C MET A 31 4.26 10.84 4.76
N THR A 32 3.62 11.95 4.39
CA THR A 32 2.40 12.44 5.02
C THR A 32 1.19 11.61 4.62
N VAL A 33 0.09 11.70 5.38
CA VAL A 33 -1.18 11.03 5.05
C VAL A 33 -1.67 11.41 3.64
N GLU A 34 -1.50 12.68 3.26
CA GLU A 34 -1.89 13.17 1.93
C GLU A 34 -1.02 12.59 0.81
N GLU A 35 0.29 12.44 1.05
CA GLU A 35 1.20 11.82 0.09
C GLU A 35 0.91 10.34 -0.09
N VAL A 36 0.59 9.61 0.99
CA VAL A 36 0.18 8.20 0.91
C VAL A 36 -1.11 8.06 0.09
N GLN A 37 -2.10 8.95 0.31
CA GLN A 37 -3.32 8.96 -0.50
C GLN A 37 -3.03 9.24 -1.97
N LYS A 38 -2.20 10.25 -2.29
CA LYS A 38 -1.80 10.56 -3.67
C LYS A 38 -1.06 9.39 -4.33
N TRP A 39 -0.20 8.70 -3.58
CA TRP A 39 0.48 7.51 -4.08
C TRP A 39 -0.53 6.42 -4.42
N PHE A 40 -1.48 6.14 -3.53
CA PHE A 40 -2.53 5.15 -3.78
C PHE A 40 -3.36 5.50 -5.02
N ASP A 41 -3.89 6.74 -5.07
CA ASP A 41 -4.76 7.18 -6.17
C ASP A 41 -4.06 7.10 -7.52
N LYS A 42 -2.75 7.36 -7.57
CA LYS A 42 -1.97 7.34 -8.80
C LYS A 42 -1.51 5.95 -9.21
N TYR A 43 -1.04 5.14 -8.26
CA TYR A 43 -0.27 3.93 -8.56
C TYR A 43 -1.02 2.62 -8.28
N THR A 44 -2.30 2.68 -7.88
CA THR A 44 -3.13 1.49 -7.67
C THR A 44 -4.33 1.43 -8.62
N SER A 45 -4.82 0.21 -8.83
CA SER A 45 -6.03 -0.07 -9.61
C SER A 45 -7.27 0.45 -8.89
N ASP A 46 -8.08 1.24 -9.58
CA ASP A 46 -9.37 1.71 -9.07
C ASP A 46 -10.39 0.56 -8.94
N LEU A 47 -10.12 -0.59 -9.58
CA LEU A 47 -10.99 -1.77 -9.56
C LEU A 47 -10.79 -2.62 -8.30
N ASN A 48 -9.58 -2.64 -7.74
CA ASN A 48 -9.24 -3.60 -6.67
C ASN A 48 -8.24 -3.10 -5.63
N GLY A 49 -7.73 -1.87 -5.74
CA GLY A 49 -6.81 -1.25 -4.78
C GLY A 49 -5.41 -1.87 -4.72
N ARG A 50 -5.04 -2.74 -5.67
CA ARG A 50 -3.69 -3.31 -5.78
C ARG A 50 -2.78 -2.39 -6.58
N PRO A 51 -1.46 -2.39 -6.34
CA PRO A 51 -0.52 -1.68 -7.20
C PRO A 51 -0.69 -2.08 -8.67
N LEU A 52 -0.61 -1.09 -9.56
CA LEU A 52 -0.62 -1.32 -11.00
C LEU A 52 0.62 -2.13 -11.40
N LYS A 53 0.46 -2.97 -12.42
CA LYS A 53 1.51 -3.82 -12.95
C LYS A 53 1.51 -3.76 -14.47
N ASP A 54 2.67 -4.00 -15.06
CA ASP A 54 2.78 -4.18 -16.51
C ASP A 54 1.95 -5.38 -16.98
N GLY A 55 1.45 -5.29 -18.21
CA GLY A 55 0.70 -6.37 -18.86
C GLY A 55 -0.68 -6.68 -18.26
N SER A 56 -1.34 -5.72 -17.59
CA SER A 56 -2.73 -5.91 -17.16
C SER A 56 -3.65 -6.17 -18.35
N ASP A 57 -4.61 -7.09 -18.17
CA ASP A 57 -5.67 -7.40 -19.14
C ASP A 57 -6.87 -6.45 -19.01
N LYS A 58 -6.89 -5.59 -17.99
CA LYS A 58 -7.94 -4.58 -17.75
C LYS A 58 -7.55 -3.29 -18.44
N GLU A 59 -8.41 -2.81 -19.33
CA GLU A 59 -8.15 -1.60 -20.13
C GLU A 59 -7.94 -0.36 -19.24
N GLU A 60 -8.68 -0.26 -18.14
CA GLU A 60 -8.57 0.84 -17.19
C GLU A 60 -7.23 0.86 -16.47
N ASP A 61 -6.79 -0.29 -15.93
CA ASP A 61 -5.50 -0.41 -15.26
C ASP A 61 -4.35 -0.20 -16.26
N LYS A 62 -4.49 -0.73 -17.48
CA LYS A 62 -3.50 -0.57 -18.55
C LYS A 62 -3.36 0.90 -18.94
N ALA A 63 -4.45 1.60 -19.18
CA ALA A 63 -4.41 3.03 -19.53
C ALA A 63 -3.76 3.86 -18.40
N LYS A 64 -4.08 3.55 -17.14
CA LYS A 64 -3.49 4.22 -15.98
C LYS A 64 -1.98 3.95 -15.85
N TYR A 65 -1.56 2.71 -16.06
CA TYR A 65 -0.15 2.32 -16.05
C TYR A 65 0.63 2.93 -17.24
N ASP A 66 0.06 2.90 -18.44
CA ASP A 66 0.69 3.41 -19.66
C ASP A 66 0.98 4.92 -19.57
N ALA A 67 0.13 5.67 -18.86
CA ALA A 67 0.28 7.10 -18.62
C ALA A 67 1.41 7.47 -17.63
N LEU A 68 1.99 6.50 -16.91
CA LEU A 68 3.09 6.72 -15.97
C LEU A 68 4.42 6.95 -16.70
N THR A 69 5.33 7.67 -16.03
CA THR A 69 6.71 7.81 -16.52
C THR A 69 7.49 6.50 -16.38
N ASP A 70 8.61 6.37 -17.08
CA ASP A 70 9.46 5.17 -16.98
C ASP A 70 10.03 4.98 -15.56
N GLU A 71 10.35 6.07 -14.86
CA GLU A 71 10.80 6.04 -13.47
C GLU A 71 9.70 5.54 -12.52
N GLU A 72 8.46 5.98 -12.74
CA GLU A 72 7.29 5.54 -11.96
C GLU A 72 6.97 4.06 -12.22
N LYS A 73 7.08 3.62 -13.47
CA LYS A 73 6.95 2.21 -13.85
C LYS A 73 8.04 1.35 -13.20
N ALA A 74 9.28 1.85 -13.15
CA ALA A 74 10.38 1.15 -12.48
C ALA A 74 10.15 1.03 -10.96
N MET A 75 9.67 2.10 -10.30
CA MET A 75 9.27 2.06 -8.89
C MET A 75 8.15 1.03 -8.66
N LEU A 76 7.12 1.01 -9.51
CA LEU A 76 6.04 0.04 -9.41
C LEU A 76 6.50 -1.40 -9.67
N ALA A 77 7.42 -1.61 -10.60
CA ALA A 77 8.01 -2.93 -10.83
C ALA A 77 8.73 -3.43 -9.56
N ASP A 78 9.51 -2.56 -8.90
CA ASP A 78 10.16 -2.89 -7.63
C ASP A 78 9.14 -3.23 -6.53
N VAL A 79 8.13 -2.38 -6.32
CA VAL A 79 7.05 -2.62 -5.35
C VAL A 79 6.34 -3.94 -5.63
N THR A 80 5.94 -4.19 -6.88
CA THR A 80 5.15 -5.38 -7.24
C THR A 80 5.92 -6.69 -7.19
N THR A 81 7.27 -6.66 -7.19
CA THR A 81 8.07 -7.86 -6.91
C THR A 81 7.88 -8.36 -5.47
N SER A 82 7.60 -7.44 -4.55
CA SER A 82 7.59 -7.71 -3.11
C SER A 82 6.20 -7.61 -2.48
N ALA A 83 5.30 -6.78 -3.01
CA ALA A 83 3.97 -6.55 -2.47
C ALA A 83 2.93 -6.31 -3.56
N THR A 84 1.88 -7.13 -3.57
CA THR A 84 0.80 -7.06 -4.58
C THR A 84 -0.59 -7.06 -3.94
N MET A 85 -0.67 -7.01 -2.61
CA MET A 85 -1.94 -7.01 -1.91
C MET A 85 -2.72 -5.73 -2.18
N SER A 86 -4.03 -5.78 -1.98
CA SER A 86 -4.85 -4.58 -2.03
C SER A 86 -4.59 -3.74 -0.78
N LEU A 87 -4.46 -2.43 -0.96
CA LEU A 87 -4.39 -1.46 0.13
C LEU A 87 -5.77 -0.99 0.60
N ASN A 88 -6.79 -1.23 -0.22
CA ASN A 88 -8.19 -0.89 0.07
C ASN A 88 -9.12 -1.86 -0.67
N ASP A 89 -9.72 -2.78 0.08
CA ASP A 89 -10.76 -3.70 -0.39
C ASP A 89 -11.86 -3.89 0.68
N SER A 90 -12.82 -4.77 0.38
CA SER A 90 -13.92 -5.09 1.31
C SER A 90 -13.47 -5.73 2.63
N HIS A 91 -12.20 -6.15 2.75
CA HIS A 91 -11.63 -6.79 3.92
C HIS A 91 -10.67 -5.89 4.69
N GLY A 92 -10.35 -4.69 4.21
CA GLY A 92 -9.49 -3.74 4.90
C GLY A 92 -9.19 -2.48 4.10
N ASN A 93 -9.00 -1.38 4.81
CA ASN A 93 -8.64 -0.08 4.25
C ASN A 93 -7.48 0.51 5.06
N ILE A 94 -6.26 0.40 4.53
CA ILE A 94 -5.03 0.83 5.22
C ILE A 94 -4.93 2.36 5.21
N LEU A 95 -5.40 3.02 4.15
CA LEU A 95 -5.36 4.48 4.03
C LEU A 95 -6.20 5.15 5.12
N ASP A 96 -7.42 4.66 5.32
CA ASP A 96 -8.32 5.16 6.37
C ASP A 96 -7.77 4.85 7.77
N ALA A 97 -7.12 3.70 7.96
CA ALA A 97 -6.47 3.36 9.22
C ALA A 97 -5.30 4.32 9.54
N ILE A 98 -4.45 4.63 8.55
CA ILE A 98 -3.36 5.60 8.68
C ILE A 98 -3.97 6.98 9.03
N LYS A 99 -4.95 7.45 8.26
CA LYS A 99 -5.61 8.74 8.51
C LYS A 99 -6.19 8.83 9.92
N LYS A 100 -6.96 7.82 10.35
CA LYS A 100 -7.54 7.76 11.70
C LYS A 100 -6.48 7.75 12.79
N SER A 101 -5.32 7.11 12.57
CA SER A 101 -4.21 7.15 13.53
C SER A 101 -3.72 8.58 13.77
N PHE A 102 -3.62 9.40 12.72
CA PHE A 102 -3.21 10.80 12.85
C PHE A 102 -4.30 11.73 13.40
N GLU A 103 -5.58 11.42 13.15
CA GLU A 103 -6.72 12.13 13.72
C GLU A 103 -6.86 11.87 15.23
N ASN A 104 -6.61 10.63 15.65
CA ASN A 104 -6.73 10.22 17.05
C ASN A 104 -5.40 10.27 17.82
N LYS A 105 -4.34 10.82 17.23
CA LYS A 105 -3.04 10.93 17.91
C LYS A 105 -3.18 11.80 19.16
N VAL A 106 -2.61 11.34 20.27
CA VAL A 106 -2.59 12.06 21.54
C VAL A 106 -1.21 12.67 21.72
N ALA A 107 -1.14 13.95 22.02
CA ALA A 107 0.12 14.60 22.39
C ALA A 107 0.57 14.08 23.75
N ILE A 108 1.79 13.57 23.83
CA ILE A 108 2.41 13.16 25.09
C ILE A 108 3.40 14.25 25.49
N ASP A 109 3.10 14.94 26.59
CA ASP A 109 4.03 15.87 27.22
C ASP A 109 4.95 15.10 28.18
N LEU A 110 6.04 14.58 27.64
CA LEU A 110 7.05 13.82 28.38
C LEU A 110 8.03 14.78 29.06
N GLN A 111 7.90 14.93 30.38
CA GLN A 111 8.91 15.59 31.19
C GLN A 111 9.99 14.57 31.56
N VAL A 112 11.16 14.69 30.93
CA VAL A 112 12.35 13.92 31.29
C VAL A 112 13.09 14.69 32.39
N GLN A 113 13.25 14.07 33.57
CA GLN A 113 14.01 14.61 34.70
C GLN A 113 15.52 14.43 34.51
#